data_AF-A0A1G2YNV5-F1
#
_entry.id   AF-A0A1G2YNV5-F1
#
_cell.length_a   1.000
_cell.length_b   1.000
_cell.length_c   1.000
_cell.angle_alpha   90.00
_cell.angle_beta   90.00
_cell.angle_gamma   90.00
#
_symmetry.space_group_name_H-M   'P 1'
#
loop_
_entity.id
_entity.type
_entity.pdbx_description
1 polymer ?
#
loop_
_entity_poly.entity_id
_entity_poly.type
_entity_poly.pdbx_seq_one_letter_code
_entity_poly.pdbx_strand_id
1 'polypeptide(L)'
;MGDTFRKVRDGEKLRIPAKTYNAMVDAAQDFINRKNNLSSEPGTQLPANMVYIKNDSGANVDRFNVLGIAGSAILPGGSDASNFFRSVVFSGVKPLLPDHRGGNFVITAEPIANASVGRAFISGIIQVKVYAPYAVLNGTFADIAHNDVTQLAVTNSPSTTKIMFRHNTIVGPSGNTYWAIVRLNYSENPIRRAVCKQSAGASNTIQVNLIRNNAEQTSGIESNVTVTCDIFGGENMLSNAMPKLQSGDIIYVTNVDGSWRCINTFIPFVSCECEDSV
;
A
#
# COMPACT_ATOMS: atom_id res chain seq x y z
N MET A 1 23.31 -30.26 54.28
CA MET A 1 22.98 -29.29 53.21
C MET A 1 21.53 -28.87 53.42
N GLY A 2 21.28 -27.62 53.80
CA GLY A 2 19.92 -27.10 53.99
C GLY A 2 19.29 -26.69 52.67
N ASP A 3 18.01 -26.98 52.51
CA ASP A 3 17.23 -26.66 51.31
C ASP A 3 17.22 -25.14 51.06
N THR A 4 17.81 -24.72 49.94
CA THR A 4 18.11 -23.31 49.61
C THR A 4 16.84 -22.52 49.24
N PHE A 5 15.73 -23.21 49.00
CA PHE A 5 14.45 -22.63 48.56
C PHE A 5 13.30 -22.89 49.55
N ARG A 6 13.62 -23.08 50.84
CA ARG A 6 12.60 -23.24 51.88
C ARG A 6 11.76 -21.97 52.04
N LYS A 7 10.45 -22.10 51.87
CA LYS A 7 9.48 -21.03 52.17
C LYS A 7 9.40 -20.80 53.68
N VAL A 8 9.57 -19.56 54.10
CA VAL A 8 9.47 -19.12 55.50
C VAL A 8 8.00 -18.83 55.81
N ARG A 9 7.52 -19.24 56.99
CA ARG A 9 6.12 -19.00 57.42
C ARG A 9 6.01 -17.67 58.18
N ASP A 10 4.82 -17.09 58.20
CA ASP A 10 4.56 -15.86 58.95
C ASP A 10 4.93 -16.02 60.43
N GLY A 11 5.73 -15.08 60.95
CA GLY A 11 6.26 -15.07 62.31
C GLY A 11 7.64 -15.71 62.50
N GLU A 12 8.17 -16.44 61.50
CA GLU A 12 9.54 -16.97 61.57
C GLU A 12 10.59 -15.89 61.23
N LYS A 13 11.72 -15.87 61.96
CA LYS A 13 12.83 -14.94 61.66
C LYS A 13 13.43 -15.25 60.29
N LEU A 14 13.19 -14.36 59.34
CA LEU A 14 13.73 -14.44 57.99
C LEU A 14 15.27 -14.29 58.00
N ARG A 15 15.98 -15.37 57.70
CA ARG A 15 17.42 -15.36 57.42
C ARG A 15 17.63 -15.81 55.99
N ILE A 16 17.92 -14.87 55.08
CA ILE A 16 18.12 -15.16 53.67
C ILE A 16 19.60 -15.47 53.44
N PRO A 17 19.98 -16.71 53.07
CA PRO A 17 21.33 -17.00 52.63
C PRO A 17 21.66 -16.20 51.36
N ALA A 18 22.90 -15.71 51.24
CA ALA A 18 23.33 -14.92 50.08
C ALA A 18 23.04 -15.62 48.73
N LYS A 19 23.14 -16.96 48.71
CA LYS A 19 22.81 -17.76 47.52
C LYS A 19 21.35 -17.63 47.08
N THR A 20 20.40 -17.58 48.03
CA THR A 20 18.98 -17.40 47.73
C THR A 20 18.68 -15.96 47.33
N TYR A 21 19.33 -14.99 47.98
CA TYR A 21 19.20 -13.58 47.61
C TYR A 21 19.69 -13.32 46.17
N ASN A 22 20.89 -13.82 45.84
CA ASN A 22 21.45 -13.68 44.49
C ASN A 22 20.58 -14.40 43.45
N ALA A 23 20.06 -15.59 43.74
CA ALA A 23 19.14 -16.28 42.82
C ALA A 23 17.84 -15.48 42.57
N MET A 24 17.32 -14.76 43.57
CA MET A 24 16.15 -13.88 43.39
C MET A 24 16.50 -12.64 42.57
N VAL A 25 17.67 -12.05 42.79
CA VAL A 25 18.17 -10.92 41.99
C VAL A 25 18.40 -11.34 40.54
N ASP A 26 19.02 -12.50 40.30
CA ASP A 26 19.25 -13.06 38.97
C ASP A 26 17.93 -13.35 38.25
N ALA A 27 16.94 -13.91 38.95
CA ALA A 27 15.61 -14.15 38.39
C ALA A 27 14.86 -12.84 38.08
N ALA A 28 14.98 -11.82 38.92
CA ALA A 28 14.39 -10.50 38.67
C ALA A 28 15.08 -9.80 37.49
N GLN A 29 16.41 -9.90 37.38
CA GLN A 29 17.18 -9.35 36.28
C GLN A 29 16.82 -10.07 34.97
N ASP A 30 16.67 -11.39 34.99
CA ASP A 30 16.23 -12.18 33.84
C ASP A 30 14.79 -11.86 33.42
N PHE A 31 13.89 -11.60 34.38
CA PHE A 31 12.54 -11.14 34.09
C PHE A 31 12.50 -9.73 33.48
N ILE A 32 13.34 -8.80 33.97
CA ILE A 32 13.49 -7.46 33.39
C ILE A 32 14.11 -7.54 31.99
N ASN A 33 15.12 -8.39 31.79
CA ASN A 33 15.74 -8.62 30.49
C ASN A 33 14.73 -9.22 29.51
N ARG A 34 13.89 -10.17 29.95
CA ARG A 34 12.79 -10.71 29.14
C ARG A 34 11.72 -9.67 28.84
N LYS A 35 11.38 -8.81 29.79
CA LYS A 35 10.41 -7.72 29.61
C LYS A 35 10.93 -6.59 28.70
N ASN A 36 12.23 -6.30 28.75
CA ASN A 36 12.90 -5.37 27.84
C ASN A 36 13.14 -5.99 26.46
N ASN A 37 13.23 -7.33 26.38
CA ASN A 37 13.26 -8.11 25.14
C ASN A 37 11.86 -8.49 24.61
N LEU A 38 10.76 -7.90 25.12
CA LEU A 38 9.41 -7.98 24.52
C LEU A 38 9.29 -7.24 23.17
N SER A 39 10.38 -7.20 22.39
CA SER A 39 10.38 -6.90 20.96
C SER A 39 10.90 -8.06 20.12
N SER A 40 10.96 -9.28 20.67
CA SER A 40 11.12 -10.49 19.84
C SER A 40 10.58 -11.73 20.55
N GLU A 41 9.26 -11.89 20.56
CA GLU A 41 8.72 -13.26 20.52
C GLU A 41 9.05 -13.85 19.14
N PRO A 42 9.51 -15.12 19.06
CA PRO A 42 9.47 -15.90 17.84
C PRO A 42 8.02 -16.33 17.56
N GLY A 43 7.20 -15.33 17.21
CA GLY A 43 5.88 -15.44 16.61
C GLY A 43 5.98 -14.80 15.23
N THR A 44 6.52 -15.58 14.30
CA THR A 44 7.00 -15.22 12.96
C THR A 44 5.90 -14.78 12.01
N GLN A 45 5.20 -13.70 12.32
CA GLN A 45 4.33 -13.01 11.37
C GLN A 45 4.91 -11.64 11.10
N LEU A 46 5.39 -11.44 9.88
CA LEU A 46 5.69 -10.11 9.40
C LEU A 46 4.44 -9.24 9.58
N PRO A 47 4.58 -7.97 9.99
CA PRO A 47 3.50 -6.99 9.90
C PRO A 47 2.86 -7.08 8.51
N ALA A 48 1.54 -6.93 8.42
CA ALA A 48 0.79 -7.14 7.17
C ALA A 48 1.30 -6.33 5.96
N ASN A 49 2.15 -5.31 6.20
CA ASN A 49 2.75 -4.45 5.19
C ASN A 49 4.22 -4.80 4.84
N MET A 50 4.77 -5.87 5.43
CA MET A 50 6.13 -6.34 5.19
C MET A 50 6.13 -7.73 4.52
N VAL A 51 7.14 -7.95 3.69
CA VAL A 51 7.36 -9.19 2.94
C VAL A 51 8.83 -9.59 3.00
N TYR A 52 9.12 -10.86 2.77
CA TYR A 52 10.49 -11.31 2.58
C TYR A 52 10.91 -11.07 1.13
N ILE A 53 12.13 -10.56 0.95
CA ILE A 53 12.72 -10.39 -0.37
C ILE A 53 14.15 -10.91 -0.39
N LYS A 54 14.46 -11.70 -1.42
CA LYS A 54 15.83 -12.11 -1.75
C LYS A 54 16.47 -11.01 -2.59
N ASN A 55 17.59 -10.46 -2.14
CA ASN A 55 18.34 -9.50 -2.93
C ASN A 55 19.15 -10.23 -4.02
N ASP A 56 18.74 -10.07 -5.27
CA ASP A 56 19.40 -10.55 -6.49
C ASP A 56 19.78 -9.38 -7.41
N SER A 57 19.96 -8.19 -6.83
CA SER A 57 20.38 -6.99 -7.56
C SER A 57 21.86 -6.99 -7.96
N GLY A 58 22.66 -7.92 -7.44
CA GLY A 58 24.09 -8.02 -7.68
C GLY A 58 24.96 -7.14 -6.78
N ALA A 59 24.36 -6.38 -5.84
CA ALA A 59 25.06 -5.55 -4.86
C ALA A 59 24.39 -5.62 -3.49
N ASN A 60 25.10 -5.20 -2.45
CA ASN A 60 24.50 -5.04 -1.12
C ASN A 60 23.55 -3.84 -1.13
N VAL A 61 22.39 -4.00 -0.50
CA VAL A 61 21.36 -2.97 -0.45
C VAL A 61 21.16 -2.56 0.99
N ASP A 62 21.37 -1.27 1.29
CA ASP A 62 21.19 -0.71 2.62
C ASP A 62 19.71 -0.60 3.02
N ARG A 63 19.45 -0.15 4.23
CA ARG A 63 18.10 0.15 4.73
C ARG A 63 17.49 1.35 4.01
N PHE A 64 16.18 1.30 3.74
CA PHE A 64 15.40 2.33 3.03
C PHE A 64 15.79 2.55 1.57
N ASN A 65 16.38 1.52 0.97
CA ASN A 65 16.69 1.46 -0.44
C ASN A 65 15.57 0.70 -1.19
N VAL A 66 15.63 0.72 -2.51
CA VAL A 66 14.57 0.25 -3.41
C VAL A 66 15.02 -0.99 -4.15
N LEU A 67 14.17 -2.02 -4.21
CA LEU A 67 14.35 -3.22 -5.02
C LEU A 67 13.13 -3.45 -5.90
N GLY A 68 13.34 -3.76 -7.18
CA GLY A 68 12.26 -4.17 -8.09
C GLY A 68 11.85 -5.61 -7.84
N ILE A 69 10.55 -5.92 -7.90
CA ILE A 69 10.05 -7.29 -7.74
C ILE A 69 10.03 -7.96 -9.12
N ALA A 70 10.89 -8.96 -9.33
CA ALA A 70 10.87 -9.78 -10.55
C ALA A 70 9.81 -10.89 -10.50
N GLY A 71 9.44 -11.34 -9.30
CA GLY A 71 8.48 -12.43 -9.10
C GLY A 71 8.62 -13.09 -7.72
N SER A 72 7.98 -14.24 -7.54
CA SER A 72 8.12 -15.06 -6.33
C SER A 72 9.35 -15.95 -6.41
N ALA A 73 10.17 -15.96 -5.36
CA ALA A 73 11.30 -16.88 -5.22
C ALA A 73 10.85 -18.31 -4.90
N ILE A 74 9.66 -18.48 -4.29
CA ILE A 74 9.06 -19.78 -4.01
C ILE A 74 7.91 -19.98 -4.99
N LEU A 75 7.91 -21.10 -5.71
CA LEU A 75 6.89 -21.43 -6.71
C LEU A 75 6.09 -22.66 -6.27
N PRO A 76 4.77 -22.72 -6.54
CA PRO A 76 3.89 -23.80 -6.10
C PRO A 76 4.19 -25.17 -6.72
N GLY A 77 5.03 -25.24 -7.76
CA GLY A 77 5.51 -26.48 -8.40
C GLY A 77 7.02 -26.71 -8.30
N GLY A 78 7.73 -25.91 -7.49
CA GLY A 78 9.18 -26.02 -7.30
C GLY A 78 9.58 -27.01 -6.20
N SER A 79 10.89 -27.12 -5.97
CA SER A 79 11.49 -27.91 -4.88
C SER A 79 10.93 -27.55 -3.48
N ASP A 80 10.55 -26.28 -3.31
CA ASP A 80 10.09 -25.71 -2.04
C ASP A 80 8.57 -25.44 -2.01
N ALA A 81 7.79 -26.15 -2.82
CA ALA A 81 6.34 -25.97 -2.92
C ALA A 81 5.60 -26.06 -1.58
N SER A 82 6.12 -26.84 -0.62
CA SER A 82 5.57 -26.94 0.74
C SER A 82 5.65 -25.63 1.53
N ASN A 83 6.59 -24.74 1.20
CA ASN A 83 6.78 -23.43 1.82
C ASN A 83 5.97 -22.33 1.14
N PHE A 84 5.46 -22.54 -0.07
CA PHE A 84 4.66 -21.55 -0.81
C PHE A 84 3.45 -21.06 0.00
N PHE A 85 2.77 -21.97 0.69
CA PHE A 85 1.62 -21.65 1.54
C PHE A 85 1.99 -21.07 2.92
N ARG A 86 3.28 -21.13 3.29
CA ARG A 86 3.77 -20.72 4.61
C ARG A 86 4.40 -19.33 4.60
N SER A 87 5.06 -18.97 3.50
CA SER A 87 5.74 -17.68 3.38
C SER A 87 5.75 -17.17 1.95
N VAL A 88 5.48 -15.87 1.81
CA VAL A 88 5.66 -15.14 0.55
C VAL A 88 7.07 -14.57 0.53
N VAL A 89 7.90 -15.05 -0.40
CA VAL A 89 9.27 -14.56 -0.61
C VAL A 89 9.39 -14.08 -2.05
N PHE A 90 9.69 -12.80 -2.24
CA PHE A 90 9.92 -12.22 -3.56
C PHE A 90 11.39 -12.29 -3.98
N SER A 91 11.65 -12.29 -5.29
CA SER A 91 12.97 -12.05 -5.85
C SER A 91 13.13 -10.57 -6.19
N GLY A 92 14.10 -9.92 -5.55
CA GLY A 92 14.39 -8.50 -5.68
C GLY A 92 15.55 -8.24 -6.62
N VAL A 93 15.30 -7.57 -7.73
CA VAL A 93 16.32 -7.20 -8.73
C VAL A 93 16.52 -5.69 -8.76
N LYS A 94 17.47 -5.22 -9.57
CA LYS A 94 17.59 -3.77 -9.83
C LYS A 94 16.30 -3.27 -10.50
N PRO A 95 15.77 -2.12 -10.06
CA PRO A 95 14.54 -1.59 -10.64
C PRO A 95 14.74 -1.18 -12.10
N LEU A 96 14.02 -1.84 -12.99
CA LEU A 96 13.89 -1.53 -14.42
C LEU A 96 12.54 -0.87 -14.70
N LEU A 97 12.57 0.24 -15.45
CA LEU A 97 11.38 1.04 -15.78
C LEU A 97 10.25 0.26 -16.47
N PRO A 98 10.49 -0.60 -17.49
CA PRO A 98 9.40 -1.31 -18.15
C PRO A 98 8.72 -2.33 -17.23
N ASP A 99 9.46 -2.95 -16.31
CA ASP A 99 8.97 -4.11 -15.55
C ASP A 99 8.43 -3.72 -14.16
N HIS A 100 8.97 -2.65 -13.57
CA HIS A 100 8.74 -2.32 -12.17
C HIS A 100 8.01 -0.99 -11.92
N ARG A 101 7.73 -0.22 -12.97
CA ARG A 101 6.94 1.02 -12.88
C ARG A 101 5.52 0.72 -12.41
N GLY A 102 4.94 1.64 -11.63
CA GLY A 102 3.55 1.50 -11.16
C GLY A 102 3.37 0.66 -9.89
N GLY A 103 4.44 0.37 -9.14
CA GLY A 103 4.34 -0.21 -7.78
C GLY A 103 4.87 -1.63 -7.63
N ASN A 104 5.50 -2.20 -8.65
CA ASN A 104 6.14 -3.52 -8.59
C ASN A 104 7.54 -3.43 -7.97
N PHE A 105 7.65 -2.81 -6.81
CA PHE A 105 8.91 -2.63 -6.09
C PHE A 105 8.65 -2.63 -4.57
N VAL A 106 9.73 -2.80 -3.80
CA VAL A 106 9.70 -2.75 -2.34
C VAL A 106 10.77 -1.79 -1.80
N ILE A 107 10.60 -1.39 -0.55
CA ILE A 107 11.60 -0.62 0.19
C ILE A 107 12.21 -1.50 1.29
N THR A 108 13.53 -1.63 1.35
CA THR A 108 14.21 -2.49 2.33
C THR A 108 14.04 -1.98 3.77
N ALA A 109 13.69 -2.87 4.69
CA ALA A 109 13.52 -2.53 6.11
C ALA A 109 14.82 -2.67 6.92
N GLU A 110 15.77 -3.46 6.40
CA GLU A 110 17.09 -3.71 6.96
C GLU A 110 18.12 -3.84 5.82
N PRO A 111 19.43 -3.75 6.10
CA PRO A 111 20.46 -4.02 5.10
C PRO A 111 20.39 -5.49 4.65
N ILE A 112 20.41 -5.72 3.33
CA ILE A 112 20.34 -7.06 2.73
C ILE A 112 21.56 -7.25 1.83
N ALA A 113 22.44 -8.19 2.22
CA ALA A 113 23.59 -8.56 1.40
C ALA A 113 23.16 -9.21 0.07
N ASN A 114 24.04 -9.20 -0.92
CA ASN A 114 23.78 -9.87 -2.19
C ASN A 114 23.46 -11.37 -1.98
N ALA A 115 22.52 -11.90 -2.75
CA ALA A 115 21.96 -13.26 -2.68
C ALA A 115 21.31 -13.66 -1.33
N SER A 116 21.14 -12.71 -0.40
CA SER A 116 20.55 -12.96 0.93
C SER A 116 19.08 -12.55 0.98
N VAL A 117 18.33 -13.13 1.93
CA VAL A 117 16.93 -12.79 2.18
C VAL A 117 16.83 -11.85 3.36
N GLY A 118 16.03 -10.80 3.23
CA GLY A 118 15.71 -9.88 4.32
C GLY A 118 14.28 -9.38 4.23
N ARG A 119 13.94 -8.46 5.13
CA ARG A 119 12.61 -7.85 5.23
C ARG A 119 12.52 -6.59 4.39
N ALA A 120 11.39 -6.43 3.70
CA ALA A 120 11.08 -5.22 2.95
C ALA A 120 9.62 -4.82 3.13
N PHE A 121 9.36 -3.52 3.00
CA PHE A 121 8.04 -2.92 2.99
C PHE A 121 7.46 -2.95 1.59
N ILE A 122 6.24 -3.47 1.47
CA ILE A 122 5.46 -3.46 0.22
C ILE A 122 4.32 -2.43 0.24
N SER A 123 3.88 -2.00 1.44
CA SER A 123 2.77 -1.05 1.59
C SER A 123 2.92 -0.18 2.85
N GLY A 124 2.18 0.92 2.90
CA GLY A 124 2.10 1.80 4.07
C GLY A 124 2.90 3.09 3.93
N ILE A 125 3.21 3.73 5.06
CA ILE A 125 3.90 5.02 5.12
C ILE A 125 5.35 4.79 5.56
N ILE A 126 6.31 5.09 4.68
CA ILE A 126 7.72 4.72 4.85
C ILE A 126 8.63 5.91 4.52
N GLN A 127 9.79 5.97 5.18
CA GLN A 127 10.84 6.94 4.84
C GLN A 127 11.72 6.38 3.71
N VAL A 128 11.99 7.20 2.69
CA VAL A 128 12.84 6.81 1.55
C VAL A 128 13.55 8.03 0.98
N LYS A 129 14.71 7.83 0.35
CA LYS A 129 15.36 8.87 -0.44
C LYS A 129 14.63 9.04 -1.77
N VAL A 130 14.41 10.29 -2.16
CA VAL A 130 13.75 10.63 -3.42
C VAL A 130 14.62 11.66 -4.15
N TYR A 131 14.93 11.38 -5.41
CA TYR A 131 15.56 12.30 -6.33
C TYR A 131 14.50 13.08 -7.09
N ALA A 132 14.57 14.41 -7.04
CA ALA A 132 13.70 15.30 -7.79
C ALA A 132 14.52 16.07 -8.85
N PRO A 133 14.40 15.73 -10.14
CA PRO A 133 14.97 16.53 -11.21
C PRO A 133 14.27 17.89 -11.30
N TYR A 134 14.99 18.91 -11.78
CA TYR A 134 14.49 20.29 -11.85
C TYR A 134 13.13 20.42 -12.58
N ALA A 135 12.93 19.64 -13.64
CA ALA A 135 11.70 19.64 -14.45
C ALA A 135 10.43 19.19 -13.69
N VAL A 136 10.56 18.46 -12.58
CA VAL A 136 9.43 17.83 -11.87
C VAL A 136 9.48 18.07 -10.36
N LEU A 137 10.14 19.14 -9.91
CA LEU A 137 10.36 19.44 -8.48
C LEU A 137 9.09 19.50 -7.64
N ASN A 138 7.98 19.86 -8.26
CA ASN A 138 6.69 19.98 -7.59
C ASN A 138 5.86 18.68 -7.64
N GLY A 139 6.33 17.64 -8.34
CA GLY A 139 5.62 16.38 -8.53
C GLY A 139 5.26 15.71 -7.21
N THR A 140 3.98 15.39 -7.01
CA THR A 140 3.44 14.81 -5.77
C THR A 140 3.63 13.30 -5.66
N PHE A 141 4.13 12.67 -6.72
CA PHE A 141 4.32 11.22 -6.80
C PHE A 141 5.79 10.88 -6.95
N ALA A 142 6.13 9.67 -6.53
CA ALA A 142 7.42 9.05 -6.80
C ALA A 142 7.20 7.71 -7.50
N ASP A 143 8.19 7.28 -8.26
CA ASP A 143 8.27 5.93 -8.81
C ASP A 143 9.74 5.48 -8.81
N ILE A 144 10.01 4.28 -9.28
CA ILE A 144 11.37 3.76 -9.37
C ILE A 144 12.29 4.65 -10.23
N ALA A 145 13.54 4.77 -9.78
CA ALA A 145 14.63 5.28 -10.60
C ALA A 145 15.22 4.14 -11.44
N HIS A 146 15.49 4.39 -12.72
CA HIS A 146 16.01 3.35 -13.61
C HIS A 146 17.40 2.89 -13.19
N ASN A 147 17.57 1.59 -12.95
CA ASN A 147 18.85 0.96 -12.59
C ASN A 147 19.48 1.53 -11.30
N ASP A 148 18.67 2.11 -10.42
CA ASP A 148 19.13 2.72 -9.16
C ASP A 148 18.36 2.14 -7.98
N VAL A 149 19.09 1.48 -7.09
CA VAL A 149 18.53 0.85 -5.87
C VAL A 149 18.53 1.79 -4.68
N THR A 150 19.07 3.00 -4.78
CA THR A 150 19.33 3.86 -3.60
C THR A 150 18.21 4.86 -3.32
N GLN A 151 17.35 5.13 -4.30
CA GLN A 151 16.35 6.20 -4.23
C GLN A 151 15.20 5.96 -5.22
N LEU A 152 14.07 6.59 -4.93
CA LEU A 152 12.98 6.77 -5.90
C LEU A 152 13.20 8.06 -6.72
N ALA A 153 12.52 8.19 -7.84
CA ALA A 153 12.49 9.41 -8.65
C ALA A 153 11.11 10.07 -8.58
N VAL A 154 11.07 11.40 -8.45
CA VAL A 154 9.82 12.16 -8.57
C VAL A 154 9.25 12.03 -9.97
N THR A 155 7.93 11.88 -10.06
CA THR A 155 7.19 11.86 -11.31
C THR A 155 5.98 12.80 -11.25
N ASN A 156 5.67 13.41 -12.39
CA ASN A 156 4.44 14.20 -12.57
C ASN A 156 3.25 13.31 -12.97
N SER A 157 3.51 12.08 -13.41
CA SER A 157 2.45 11.10 -13.70
C SER A 157 1.92 10.52 -12.40
N PRO A 158 0.61 10.28 -12.28
CA PRO A 158 0.05 9.51 -11.17
C PRO A 158 0.79 8.17 -11.04
N SER A 159 1.20 7.84 -9.81
CA SER A 159 1.86 6.59 -9.46
C SER A 159 1.27 6.06 -8.17
N THR A 160 1.48 4.78 -7.91
CA THR A 160 1.08 4.10 -6.68
C THR A 160 1.87 4.54 -5.45
N THR A 161 2.82 5.46 -5.61
CA THR A 161 3.58 6.04 -4.48
C THR A 161 3.40 7.55 -4.40
N LYS A 162 2.79 8.02 -3.31
CA LYS A 162 2.57 9.46 -3.05
C LYS A 162 3.57 9.99 -2.04
N ILE A 163 4.17 11.13 -2.37
CA ILE A 163 5.05 11.86 -1.46
C ILE A 163 4.16 12.66 -0.50
N MET A 164 4.21 12.33 0.78
CA MET A 164 3.43 13.01 1.83
C MET A 164 4.19 14.18 2.43
N PHE A 165 5.49 14.01 2.65
CA PHE A 165 6.35 15.01 3.24
C PHE A 165 7.72 14.98 2.59
N ARG A 166 8.31 16.16 2.39
CA ARG A 166 9.64 16.34 1.79
C ARG A 166 10.52 17.11 2.77
N HIS A 167 11.73 16.63 3.01
CA HIS A 167 12.71 17.39 3.76
C HIS A 167 13.33 18.47 2.85
N ASN A 168 13.26 19.74 3.28
CA ASN A 168 13.91 20.96 2.76
C ASN A 168 14.44 20.93 1.29
N THR A 169 13.65 21.47 0.37
CA THR A 169 14.01 21.50 -1.06
C THR A 169 14.89 22.70 -1.42
N ILE A 170 16.18 22.71 -1.05
CA ILE A 170 17.15 23.58 -1.75
C ILE A 170 17.55 22.84 -3.03
N VAL A 171 17.24 23.40 -4.19
CA VAL A 171 17.46 22.73 -5.48
C VAL A 171 18.58 23.42 -6.23
N GLY A 172 19.64 22.66 -6.55
CA GLY A 172 20.61 23.08 -7.54
C GLY A 172 20.08 22.87 -8.97
N PRO A 173 20.77 23.40 -10.00
CA PRO A 173 20.36 23.26 -11.40
C PRO A 173 20.24 21.80 -11.89
N SER A 174 20.86 20.84 -11.19
CA SER A 174 20.86 19.40 -11.54
C SER A 174 19.79 18.57 -10.81
N GLY A 175 18.87 19.19 -10.09
CA GLY A 175 17.95 18.51 -9.17
C GLY A 175 18.57 18.28 -7.78
N ASN A 176 17.80 17.63 -6.90
CA ASN A 176 18.27 17.32 -5.54
C ASN A 176 17.70 15.98 -5.05
N THR A 177 18.48 15.26 -4.24
CA THR A 177 18.04 14.08 -3.50
C THR A 177 17.75 14.48 -2.05
N TYR A 178 16.58 14.12 -1.55
CA TYR A 178 16.17 14.41 -0.17
C TYR A 178 15.46 13.22 0.47
N TRP A 179 15.37 13.24 1.79
CA TRP A 179 14.54 12.30 2.53
C TRP A 179 13.07 12.71 2.45
N ALA A 180 12.22 11.76 2.12
CA ALA A 180 10.78 11.95 2.05
C ALA A 180 10.05 10.87 2.85
N ILE A 181 8.85 11.21 3.31
CA ILE A 181 7.88 10.22 3.77
C ILE A 181 6.93 9.97 2.61
N VAL A 182 6.89 8.72 2.16
CA VAL A 182 6.04 8.28 1.05
C VAL A 182 4.98 7.31 1.52
N ARG A 183 3.84 7.30 0.85
CA ARG A 183 2.79 6.30 1.00
C ARG A 183 2.84 5.35 -0.20
N LEU A 184 3.18 4.09 0.03
CA LEU A 184 3.17 3.01 -0.97
C LEU A 184 1.75 2.45 -1.16
N ASN A 185 1.47 1.91 -2.33
CA ASN A 185 0.15 1.41 -2.77
C ASN A 185 -0.98 2.42 -2.57
N TYR A 186 -0.67 3.68 -2.81
CA TYR A 186 -1.62 4.74 -2.82
C TYR A 186 -2.36 4.75 -4.16
N SER A 187 -3.67 4.52 -4.13
CA SER A 187 -4.53 4.73 -5.29
C SER A 187 -5.17 6.11 -5.20
N GLU A 188 -4.95 6.93 -6.23
CA GLU A 188 -5.69 8.18 -6.48
C GLU A 188 -7.02 7.95 -7.17
N ASN A 189 -7.62 6.78 -7.01
CA ASN A 189 -8.98 6.58 -7.46
C ASN A 189 -9.90 6.71 -6.24
N PRO A 190 -9.99 7.88 -5.57
CA PRO A 190 -11.01 8.05 -4.56
C PRO A 190 -12.34 7.91 -5.30
N ILE A 191 -13.23 7.15 -4.69
CA ILE A 191 -14.64 7.22 -5.05
C ILE A 191 -15.05 8.69 -4.91
N ARG A 192 -15.35 9.35 -6.03
CA ARG A 192 -15.79 10.75 -6.06
C ARG A 192 -17.29 10.79 -6.22
N ARG A 193 -17.92 11.76 -5.56
CA ARG A 193 -19.30 12.16 -5.86
C ARG A 193 -19.28 13.03 -7.11
N ALA A 194 -20.25 12.83 -7.99
CA ALA A 194 -20.44 13.64 -9.18
C ALA A 194 -21.93 13.95 -9.37
N VAL A 195 -22.24 15.12 -9.92
CA VAL A 195 -23.59 15.56 -10.24
C VAL A 195 -23.84 15.35 -11.72
N CYS A 196 -24.93 14.67 -12.06
CA CYS A 196 -25.34 14.43 -13.44
C CYS A 196 -25.75 15.76 -14.09
N LYS A 197 -25.13 16.11 -15.22
CA LYS A 197 -25.48 17.33 -15.98
C LYS A 197 -26.66 17.13 -16.91
N GLN A 198 -26.98 15.88 -17.20
CA GLN A 198 -27.98 15.49 -18.17
C GLN A 198 -28.72 14.27 -17.64
N SER A 199 -29.96 14.07 -18.10
CA SER A 199 -30.69 12.84 -17.86
C SER A 199 -30.11 11.69 -18.70
N ALA A 200 -30.33 10.47 -18.25
CA ALA A 200 -29.91 9.24 -18.94
C ALA A 200 -30.42 9.21 -20.39
N GLY A 201 -29.48 9.11 -21.34
CA GLY A 201 -29.75 9.02 -22.77
C GLY A 201 -29.57 7.61 -23.34
N ALA A 202 -29.60 7.50 -24.66
CA ALA A 202 -29.43 6.24 -25.40
C ALA A 202 -27.96 5.76 -25.50
N SER A 203 -27.13 6.10 -24.51
CA SER A 203 -25.70 5.74 -24.42
C SER A 203 -25.41 5.11 -23.06
N ASN A 204 -24.28 4.43 -22.91
CA ASN A 204 -23.75 3.94 -21.64
C ASN A 204 -22.86 4.98 -20.95
N THR A 205 -22.77 6.18 -21.52
CA THR A 205 -22.02 7.31 -20.97
C THR A 205 -22.94 8.45 -20.52
N ILE A 206 -22.51 9.15 -19.48
CA ILE A 206 -23.20 10.33 -18.95
C ILE A 206 -22.18 11.44 -18.66
N GLN A 207 -22.56 12.69 -18.96
CA GLN A 207 -21.77 13.86 -18.59
C GLN A 207 -22.07 14.28 -17.16
N VAL A 208 -21.02 14.47 -16.37
CA VAL A 208 -21.12 14.86 -14.97
C VAL A 208 -20.12 15.95 -14.61
N ASN A 209 -20.41 16.65 -13.51
CA ASN A 209 -19.46 17.51 -12.84
C ASN A 209 -19.01 16.85 -11.54
N LEU A 210 -17.70 16.75 -11.33
CA LEU A 210 -17.18 16.15 -10.09
C LEU A 210 -17.41 17.12 -8.91
N ILE A 211 -17.65 16.57 -7.72
CA ILE A 211 -17.74 17.36 -6.48
C ILE A 211 -16.38 17.41 -5.81
N ARG A 212 -15.99 18.59 -5.32
CA ARG A 212 -14.80 18.83 -4.50
C ARG A 212 -15.16 19.75 -3.34
N ASN A 213 -14.75 19.41 -2.12
CA ASN A 213 -15.07 20.19 -0.90
C ASN A 213 -16.57 20.50 -0.76
N ASN A 214 -17.43 19.53 -1.10
CA ASN A 214 -18.89 19.66 -1.10
C ASN A 214 -19.45 20.72 -2.06
N ALA A 215 -18.68 21.13 -3.06
CA ALA A 215 -19.09 22.03 -4.14
C ALA A 215 -18.92 21.36 -5.52
N GLU A 216 -19.90 21.52 -6.39
CA GLU A 216 -19.84 21.08 -7.79
C GLU A 216 -18.77 21.88 -8.56
N GLN A 217 -17.92 21.17 -9.32
CA GLN A 217 -16.92 21.80 -10.17
C GLN A 217 -17.52 22.11 -11.53
N THR A 218 -17.85 23.38 -11.75
CA THR A 218 -18.48 23.84 -13.00
C THR A 218 -17.48 24.29 -14.07
N SER A 219 -16.20 24.39 -13.73
CA SER A 219 -15.12 24.78 -14.65
C SER A 219 -13.86 23.91 -14.50
N GLY A 220 -13.01 23.91 -15.53
CA GLY A 220 -11.75 23.16 -15.56
C GLY A 220 -11.90 21.68 -15.93
N ILE A 221 -10.85 20.90 -15.65
CA ILE A 221 -10.74 19.47 -16.01
C ILE A 221 -11.72 18.55 -15.26
N GLU A 222 -12.39 19.07 -14.24
CA GLU A 222 -13.35 18.34 -13.38
C GLU A 222 -14.82 18.63 -13.75
N SER A 223 -15.04 19.45 -14.78
CA SER A 223 -16.34 19.82 -15.35
C SER A 223 -16.58 19.10 -16.69
N ASN A 224 -17.82 18.74 -16.99
CA ASN A 224 -18.23 17.98 -18.19
C ASN A 224 -17.42 16.68 -18.39
N VAL A 225 -17.13 15.99 -17.30
CA VAL A 225 -16.44 14.70 -17.34
C VAL A 225 -17.38 13.64 -17.91
N THR A 226 -16.90 12.90 -18.90
CA THR A 226 -17.64 11.75 -19.44
C THR A 226 -17.38 10.53 -18.57
N VAL A 227 -18.44 9.95 -18.04
CA VAL A 227 -18.39 8.76 -17.18
C VAL A 227 -19.11 7.63 -17.88
N THR A 228 -18.49 6.47 -17.94
CA THR A 228 -19.09 5.24 -18.45
C THR A 228 -19.74 4.48 -17.30
N CYS A 229 -21.02 4.13 -17.45
CA CYS A 229 -21.72 3.29 -16.50
C CYS A 229 -21.91 1.89 -17.09
N ASP A 230 -21.58 0.87 -16.31
CA ASP A 230 -21.78 -0.52 -16.70
C ASP A 230 -23.21 -0.98 -16.32
N ILE A 231 -23.95 -1.51 -17.28
CA ILE A 231 -25.30 -2.05 -17.08
C ILE A 231 -25.20 -3.59 -17.11
N PHE A 232 -25.75 -4.23 -16.09
CA PHE A 232 -25.77 -5.69 -16.00
C PHE A 232 -26.54 -6.29 -17.19
N GLY A 233 -26.04 -7.37 -17.79
CA GLY A 233 -26.68 -8.01 -18.95
C GLY A 233 -26.28 -7.45 -20.32
N GLY A 234 -25.33 -6.51 -20.40
CA GLY A 234 -24.73 -6.07 -21.67
C GLY A 234 -25.53 -5.02 -22.43
N GLU A 235 -26.55 -4.44 -21.80
CA GLU A 235 -27.26 -3.28 -22.33
C GLU A 235 -26.35 -2.05 -22.42
N ASN A 236 -26.54 -1.24 -23.46
CA ASN A 236 -25.72 -0.05 -23.72
C ASN A 236 -26.51 1.26 -23.61
N MET A 237 -27.77 1.20 -23.17
CA MET A 237 -28.65 2.37 -23.07
C MET A 237 -28.99 2.67 -21.61
N LEU A 238 -28.40 3.73 -21.05
CA LEU A 238 -28.74 4.21 -19.70
C LEU A 238 -30.21 4.62 -19.59
N SER A 239 -30.85 5.02 -20.69
CA SER A 239 -32.29 5.32 -20.73
C SER A 239 -33.17 4.13 -20.36
N ASN A 240 -32.66 2.91 -20.57
CA ASN A 240 -33.34 1.64 -20.28
C ASN A 240 -32.80 0.98 -19.01
N ALA A 241 -32.07 1.72 -18.18
CA ALA A 241 -31.44 1.19 -16.98
C ALA A 241 -32.08 1.76 -15.71
N MET A 242 -32.09 0.95 -14.64
CA MET A 242 -32.52 1.35 -13.31
C MET A 242 -31.33 1.36 -12.33
N PRO A 243 -31.21 2.39 -11.46
CA PRO A 243 -32.07 3.57 -11.37
C PRO A 243 -31.87 4.52 -12.57
N LYS A 244 -32.97 5.15 -13.02
CA LYS A 244 -32.94 6.09 -14.15
C LYS A 244 -32.34 7.42 -13.70
N LEU A 245 -31.13 7.72 -14.18
CA LEU A 245 -30.43 8.96 -13.83
C LEU A 245 -31.12 10.18 -14.46
N GLN A 246 -31.30 11.23 -13.67
CA GLN A 246 -31.80 12.53 -14.07
C GLN A 246 -30.72 13.61 -13.88
N SER A 247 -30.88 14.74 -14.57
CA SER A 247 -30.05 15.92 -14.31
C SER A 247 -30.19 16.35 -12.84
N GLY A 248 -29.06 16.56 -12.17
CA GLY A 248 -28.98 16.88 -10.74
C GLY A 248 -28.74 15.68 -9.83
N ASP A 249 -28.88 14.45 -10.32
CA ASP A 249 -28.63 13.26 -9.51
C ASP A 249 -27.17 13.11 -9.13
N ILE A 250 -26.93 12.64 -7.91
CA ILE A 250 -25.59 12.40 -7.39
C ILE A 250 -25.22 10.93 -7.59
N ILE A 251 -24.14 10.70 -8.32
CA ILE A 251 -23.57 9.36 -8.53
C ILE A 251 -22.16 9.25 -7.97
N TYR A 252 -21.73 8.03 -7.71
CA TYR A 252 -20.37 7.72 -7.28
C TYR A 252 -19.55 7.19 -8.45
N VAL A 253 -18.41 7.83 -8.70
CA VAL A 253 -17.55 7.56 -9.85
C VAL A 253 -16.12 7.36 -9.40
N THR A 254 -15.38 6.58 -10.15
CA THR A 254 -13.95 6.34 -9.92
C THR A 254 -13.21 6.38 -11.24
N ASN A 255 -11.98 6.85 -11.24
CA ASN A 255 -11.14 6.81 -12.43
C ASN A 255 -10.49 5.42 -12.49
N VAL A 256 -10.60 4.72 -13.61
CA VAL A 256 -9.90 3.45 -13.85
C VAL A 256 -9.19 3.61 -15.19
N ASP A 257 -7.86 3.53 -15.18
CA ASP A 257 -7.02 3.61 -16.37
C ASP A 257 -7.30 4.84 -17.26
N GLY A 258 -7.51 6.00 -16.63
CA GLY A 258 -7.78 7.27 -17.31
C GLY A 258 -9.24 7.46 -17.73
N SER A 259 -10.10 6.46 -17.56
CA SER A 259 -11.53 6.53 -17.87
C SER A 259 -12.37 6.59 -16.59
N TRP A 260 -13.30 7.52 -16.50
CA TRP A 260 -14.22 7.58 -15.35
C TRP A 260 -15.32 6.54 -15.50
N ARG A 261 -15.52 5.74 -14.44
CA ARG A 261 -16.55 4.70 -14.37
C ARG A 261 -17.50 4.92 -13.21
N CYS A 262 -18.77 4.59 -13.43
CA CYS A 262 -19.78 4.56 -12.38
C CYS A 262 -19.55 3.34 -11.48
N ILE A 263 -19.66 3.54 -10.18
CA ILE A 263 -19.63 2.43 -9.20
C ILE A 263 -21.04 1.89 -8.96
N ASN A 264 -22.04 2.76 -9.11
CA ASN A 264 -23.44 2.36 -9.05
C ASN A 264 -23.71 1.26 -10.07
N THR A 265 -24.30 0.16 -9.61
CA THR A 265 -24.76 -0.92 -10.47
C THR A 265 -26.08 -0.51 -11.11
N PHE A 266 -26.16 -0.64 -12.43
CA PHE A 266 -27.38 -0.44 -13.19
C PHE A 266 -27.90 -1.79 -13.68
N ILE A 267 -29.20 -2.01 -13.56
CA ILE A 267 -29.89 -3.19 -14.09
C ILE A 267 -30.80 -2.79 -15.25
N PRO A 268 -31.04 -3.66 -16.23
CA PRO A 268 -31.93 -3.35 -17.33
C PRO A 268 -33.36 -3.23 -16.79
N PHE A 269 -34.10 -2.26 -17.31
CA PHE A 269 -35.52 -2.14 -17.08
C PHE A 269 -36.23 -3.32 -17.76
N VAL A 270 -36.79 -4.22 -16.97
CA VAL A 270 -37.68 -5.26 -17.46
C VAL A 270 -39.10 -4.75 -17.29
N SER A 271 -39.77 -4.37 -18.37
CA SER A 271 -41.20 -4.13 -18.32
C SER A 271 -41.90 -5.49 -18.14
N CYS A 272 -42.56 -5.68 -17.00
CA CYS A 272 -43.54 -6.75 -16.85
C CYS A 272 -44.80 -6.36 -17.63
N GLU A 273 -44.71 -6.27 -18.95
CA GLU A 273 -45.91 -6.34 -19.78
C GLU A 273 -46.31 -7.82 -19.81
N CYS A 274 -47.24 -8.20 -18.94
CA CYS A 274 -48.04 -9.38 -19.19
C CYS A 274 -48.77 -9.12 -20.50
N GLU A 275 -48.45 -9.87 -21.56
CA GLU A 275 -49.28 -9.94 -22.75
C GLU A 275 -50.68 -10.42 -22.33
N ASP A 276 -51.59 -9.48 -22.10
CA ASP A 276 -53.02 -9.76 -22.05
C ASP A 276 -53.45 -10.16 -23.47
N SER A 277 -53.23 -11.44 -23.80
CA SER A 277 -53.80 -12.09 -24.96
C SER A 277 -55.26 -12.39 -24.68
N VAL A 278 -56.15 -11.53 -25.19
CA VAL A 278 -57.58 -11.79 -25.36
C VAL A 278 -57.84 -12.29 -26.78
#